data_AF-A0A397GD63-F1
#
_entry.id   AF-A0A397GD63-F1
#
_cell.length_a   1.000
_cell.length_b   1.000
_cell.length_c   1.000
_cell.angle_alpha   90.00
_cell.angle_beta   90.00
_cell.angle_gamma   90.00
#
_symmetry.space_group_name_H-M   'P 1'
#
loop_
_entity.id
_entity.type
_entity.pdbx_description
1 polymer ?
#
loop_
_entity_poly.entity_id
_entity_poly.type
_entity_poly.pdbx_seq_one_letter_code
_entity_poly.pdbx_strand_id
1 'polypeptide(L)'
;MNIKLLADSARRDNTLLKDEIDNFQIQAELKLTQIQNGCYTFENEQELTNKLGTINETLKEQLDNLTDKNETFQSEINEKIRLYKQIQDRLDECQDENYQLRKSLQDAHENITESELAYDRLKQKIRILELIHIAWRAHNLRQAQILDIEFNTARTAWRNQIDRNQNITQELQNYRRHGRNLQNDKVLIEFWRDRIILRYEKWKNKTKNKRQIIINLRQQIFALQNNPLPNPINMAGIQDIMTSMVPLLAQIPQYIGQEPPDNYINKVIQVFSYGTGLGVGTFDDAVKVNILKSKISGKYAPVSVQHSAGTNIDTPARFRAWLRYRYHELTLGTRQVSLTKLTQEKFLPTDISETYEERI
;
A
#
# COMPACT_ATOMS: atom_id res chain seq x y z
N MET A 1 207.38 38.04 107.93
CA MET A 1 206.82 36.76 108.43
C MET A 1 205.31 36.78 108.20
N ASN A 2 204.83 35.92 107.29
CA ASN A 2 203.48 35.43 106.96
C ASN A 2 202.25 36.37 106.76
N ILE A 3 201.97 36.66 105.47
CA ILE A 3 200.78 37.32 104.88
C ILE A 3 199.78 36.25 104.36
N LYS A 4 199.42 35.25 105.18
CA LYS A 4 198.66 34.08 104.69
C LYS A 4 197.34 33.77 105.42
N LEU A 5 196.82 34.68 106.24
CA LEU A 5 195.59 34.43 107.02
C LEU A 5 194.45 35.47 106.84
N LEU A 6 194.60 36.49 105.98
CA LEU A 6 193.55 37.50 105.74
C LEU A 6 192.84 37.39 104.37
N ALA A 7 193.36 36.58 103.44
CA ALA A 7 192.78 36.45 102.10
C ALA A 7 191.58 35.49 102.00
N ASP A 8 191.38 34.60 102.98
CA ASP A 8 190.32 33.59 102.93
C ASP A 8 188.93 34.11 103.37
N SER A 9 188.85 35.30 104.00
CA SER A 9 187.56 35.86 104.46
C SER A 9 186.78 36.57 103.34
N ALA A 10 187.44 37.17 102.35
CA ALA A 10 186.77 37.99 101.33
C ALA A 10 186.09 37.17 100.21
N ARG A 11 186.40 35.86 100.08
CA ARG A 11 185.88 35.00 99.00
C ARG A 11 184.51 34.41 99.31
N ARG A 12 184.09 34.40 100.58
CA ARG A 12 182.85 33.75 101.04
C ARG A 12 181.60 34.62 100.89
N ASP A 13 181.75 35.95 100.98
CA ASP A 13 180.60 36.86 100.93
C ASP A 13 180.10 37.13 99.50
N ASN A 14 180.99 37.03 98.51
CA ASN A 14 180.64 37.28 97.10
C ASN A 14 179.84 36.15 96.43
N THR A 15 179.78 34.97 97.06
CA THR A 15 178.96 33.85 96.56
C THR A 15 177.49 34.00 96.95
N LEU A 16 177.22 34.59 98.12
CA LEU A 16 175.86 34.72 98.67
C LEU A 16 174.98 35.72 97.89
N LEU A 17 175.56 36.87 97.50
CA LEU A 17 174.86 37.92 96.73
C LEU A 17 174.48 37.47 95.31
N LYS A 18 175.28 36.58 94.71
CA LYS A 18 175.01 36.06 93.38
C LYS A 18 173.82 35.11 93.38
N ASP A 19 173.74 34.25 94.39
CA ASP A 19 172.63 33.32 94.57
C ASP A 19 171.29 34.06 94.84
N GLU A 20 171.31 35.20 95.54
CA GLU A 20 170.12 36.03 95.74
C GLU A 20 169.63 36.72 94.46
N ILE A 21 170.55 37.24 93.63
CA ILE A 21 170.19 37.86 92.35
C ILE A 21 169.61 36.81 91.40
N ASP A 22 170.25 35.65 91.29
CA ASP A 22 169.77 34.55 90.45
C ASP A 22 168.37 34.08 90.93
N ASN A 23 168.13 34.04 92.25
CA ASN A 23 166.82 33.70 92.82
C ASN A 23 165.73 34.75 92.51
N PHE A 24 166.03 36.05 92.60
CA PHE A 24 165.06 37.09 92.23
C PHE A 24 164.76 37.10 90.73
N GLN A 25 165.76 36.82 89.91
CA GLN A 25 165.61 36.75 88.45
C GLN A 25 164.73 35.55 88.06
N ILE A 26 164.96 34.39 88.67
CA ILE A 26 164.09 33.20 88.50
C ILE A 26 162.66 33.52 88.96
N GLN A 27 162.46 34.19 90.10
CA GLN A 27 161.10 34.54 90.57
C GLN A 27 160.39 35.54 89.66
N ALA A 28 161.11 36.50 89.08
CA ALA A 28 160.55 37.48 88.14
C ALA A 28 160.12 36.80 86.83
N GLU A 29 160.95 35.91 86.29
CA GLU A 29 160.64 35.11 85.10
C GLU A 29 159.44 34.19 85.35
N LEU A 30 159.35 33.56 86.52
CA LEU A 30 158.22 32.71 86.89
C LEU A 30 156.90 33.49 86.95
N LYS A 31 156.91 34.69 87.55
CA LYS A 31 155.72 35.56 87.63
C LYS A 31 155.32 36.13 86.26
N LEU A 32 156.28 36.50 85.41
CA LEU A 32 156.01 36.95 84.04
C LEU A 32 155.39 35.83 83.21
N THR A 33 155.89 34.60 83.35
CA THR A 33 155.33 33.42 82.68
C THR A 33 153.90 33.13 83.18
N GLN A 34 153.63 33.28 84.48
CA GLN A 34 152.28 33.14 85.04
C GLN A 34 151.30 34.20 84.51
N ILE A 35 151.73 35.46 84.38
CA ILE A 35 150.91 36.54 83.83
C ILE A 35 150.65 36.31 82.33
N GLN A 36 151.67 35.94 81.56
CA GLN A 36 151.50 35.60 80.14
C GLN A 36 150.54 34.42 79.97
N ASN A 37 150.73 33.34 80.73
CA ASN A 37 149.83 32.18 80.68
C ASN A 37 148.39 32.56 81.08
N GLY A 38 148.21 33.45 82.05
CA GLY A 38 146.92 34.01 82.47
C GLY A 38 146.25 34.87 81.39
N CYS A 39 147.01 35.75 80.71
CA CYS A 39 146.50 36.54 79.60
C CYS A 39 146.11 35.68 78.40
N TYR A 40 146.94 34.67 78.05
CA TYR A 40 146.61 33.70 76.99
C TYR A 40 145.36 32.88 77.31
N THR A 41 145.14 32.52 78.58
CA THR A 41 143.91 31.80 78.98
C THR A 41 142.68 32.69 78.93
N PHE A 42 142.76 33.93 79.41
CA PHE A 42 141.65 34.89 79.36
C PHE A 42 141.25 35.27 77.93
N GLU A 43 142.21 35.55 77.05
CA GLU A 43 141.93 35.83 75.63
C GLU A 43 141.27 34.63 74.93
N ASN A 44 141.72 33.41 75.22
CA ASN A 44 141.14 32.19 74.67
C ASN A 44 139.72 31.93 75.23
N GLU A 45 139.49 32.17 76.53
CA GLU A 45 138.15 32.10 77.15
C GLU A 45 137.19 33.14 76.56
N GLN A 46 137.65 34.37 76.33
CA GLN A 46 136.87 35.43 75.69
C GLN A 46 136.55 35.10 74.23
N GLU A 47 137.50 34.54 73.47
CA GLU A 47 137.30 34.09 72.09
C GLU A 47 136.30 32.93 72.00
N LEU A 48 136.40 31.95 72.91
CA LEU A 48 135.43 30.86 73.03
C LEU A 48 134.03 31.38 73.38
N THR A 49 133.94 32.34 74.29
CA THR A 49 132.66 32.97 74.69
C THR A 49 132.01 33.71 73.53
N ASN A 50 132.80 34.47 72.76
CA ASN A 50 132.30 35.17 71.57
C ASN A 50 131.84 34.19 70.49
N LYS A 51 132.62 33.13 70.21
CA LYS A 51 132.23 32.06 69.27
C LYS A 51 130.96 31.34 69.72
N LEU A 52 130.84 31.04 71.01
CA LEU A 52 129.63 30.43 71.58
C LEU A 52 128.42 31.35 71.43
N GLY A 53 128.59 32.66 71.65
CA GLY A 53 127.57 33.68 71.43
C GLY A 53 127.07 33.70 69.98
N THR A 54 127.99 33.77 69.01
CA THR A 54 127.65 33.75 67.58
C THR A 54 126.97 32.44 67.15
N ILE A 55 127.44 31.29 67.66
CA ILE A 55 126.81 30.00 67.41
C ILE A 55 125.38 29.98 67.96
N ASN A 56 125.18 30.49 69.18
CA ASN A 56 123.87 30.50 69.83
C ASN A 56 122.87 31.42 69.10
N GLU A 57 123.32 32.60 68.63
CA GLU A 57 122.52 33.49 67.80
C GLU A 57 122.12 32.83 66.48
N THR A 58 123.08 32.18 65.79
CA THR A 58 122.82 31.49 64.51
C THR A 58 121.83 30.33 64.70
N LEU A 59 122.00 29.53 65.76
CA LEU A 59 121.08 28.43 66.07
C LEU A 59 119.69 28.94 66.41
N LYS A 60 119.59 30.05 67.14
CA LYS A 60 118.30 30.67 67.47
C LYS A 60 117.58 31.16 66.20
N GLU A 61 118.29 31.85 65.31
CA GLU A 61 117.72 32.32 64.04
C GLU A 61 117.28 31.15 63.13
N GLN A 62 118.03 30.04 63.12
CA GLN A 62 117.61 28.82 62.41
C GLN A 62 116.37 28.19 63.05
N LEU A 63 116.29 28.16 64.39
CA LEU A 63 115.15 27.61 65.11
C LEU A 63 113.88 28.44 64.87
N ASP A 64 113.99 29.76 64.91
CA ASP A 64 112.88 30.69 64.64
C ASP A 64 112.40 30.53 63.19
N ASN A 65 113.31 30.49 62.21
CA ASN A 65 112.96 30.23 60.81
C ASN A 65 112.28 28.86 60.59
N LEU A 66 112.71 27.81 61.30
CA LEU A 66 112.06 26.50 61.24
C LEU A 66 110.69 26.52 61.89
N THR A 67 110.52 27.30 62.95
CA THR A 67 109.23 27.49 63.64
C THR A 67 108.23 28.17 62.72
N ASP A 68 108.61 29.28 62.09
CA ASP A 68 107.75 30.00 61.12
C ASP A 68 107.35 29.12 59.93
N LYS A 69 108.30 28.34 59.39
CA LYS A 69 108.02 27.37 58.33
C LYS A 69 107.05 26.29 58.80
N ASN A 70 107.21 25.79 60.02
CA ASN A 70 106.31 24.78 60.57
C ASN A 70 104.89 25.34 60.76
N GLU A 71 104.75 26.57 61.26
CA GLU A 71 103.45 27.24 61.36
C GLU A 71 102.79 27.43 59.99
N THR A 72 103.55 27.84 58.98
CA THR A 72 103.08 27.98 57.60
C THR A 72 102.60 26.63 57.06
N PHE A 73 103.37 25.55 57.23
CA PHE A 73 102.97 24.22 56.82
C PHE A 73 101.73 23.71 57.54
N GLN A 74 101.58 24.00 58.84
CA GLN A 74 100.36 23.65 59.58
C GLN A 74 99.13 24.38 59.04
N SER A 75 99.27 25.66 58.71
CA SER A 75 98.18 26.44 58.08
C SER A 75 97.78 25.84 56.72
N GLU A 76 98.75 25.50 55.88
CA GLU A 76 98.49 24.86 54.59
C GLU A 76 97.83 23.48 54.72
N ILE A 77 98.26 22.67 55.70
CA ILE A 77 97.66 21.37 56.00
C ILE A 77 96.19 21.54 56.43
N ASN A 78 95.93 22.48 57.34
CA ASN A 78 94.57 22.75 57.82
C ASN A 78 93.65 23.21 56.69
N GLU A 79 94.12 24.08 55.80
CA GLU A 79 93.32 24.53 54.66
C GLU A 79 93.07 23.40 53.65
N LYS A 80 94.07 22.54 53.39
CA LYS A 80 93.86 21.34 52.56
C LYS A 80 92.84 20.37 53.16
N ILE A 81 92.86 20.16 54.48
CA ILE A 81 91.87 19.33 55.17
C ILE A 81 90.46 19.92 54.99
N ARG A 82 90.32 21.24 55.14
CA ARG A 82 89.05 21.93 54.93
C ARG A 82 88.54 21.79 53.49
N LEU A 83 89.40 22.02 52.50
CA LEU A 83 89.06 21.87 51.09
C LEU A 83 88.69 20.42 50.74
N TYR A 84 89.42 19.44 51.27
CA TYR A 84 89.11 18.03 51.08
C TYR A 84 87.72 17.68 51.60
N LYS A 85 87.36 18.18 52.79
CA LYS A 85 86.02 17.99 53.36
C LYS A 85 84.92 18.61 52.49
N GLN A 86 85.11 19.84 52.01
CA GLN A 86 84.15 20.48 51.10
C GLN A 86 83.98 19.72 49.79
N ILE A 87 85.07 19.20 49.21
CA ILE A 87 85.02 18.39 48.00
C ILE A 87 84.27 17.08 48.26
N GLN A 88 84.47 16.47 49.42
CA GLN A 88 83.76 15.26 49.82
C GLN A 88 82.25 15.52 49.97
N ASP A 89 81.86 16.57 50.69
CA ASP A 89 80.44 16.94 50.87
C ASP A 89 79.76 17.19 49.51
N ARG A 90 80.44 17.87 48.58
CA ARG A 90 79.95 18.09 47.22
C ARG A 90 79.89 16.81 46.38
N LEU A 91 80.80 15.88 46.60
CA LEU A 91 80.79 14.59 45.92
C LEU A 91 79.59 13.77 46.38
N ASP A 92 79.30 13.77 47.68
CA ASP A 92 78.17 13.06 48.27
C ASP A 92 76.83 13.67 47.79
N GLU A 93 76.71 15.01 47.76
CA GLU A 93 75.54 15.71 47.20
C GLU A 93 75.33 15.36 45.71
N CYS A 94 76.40 15.40 44.91
CA CYS A 94 76.35 15.03 43.50
C CYS A 94 75.94 13.56 43.29
N GLN A 95 76.38 12.65 44.17
CA GLN A 95 75.98 11.24 44.13
C GLN A 95 74.49 11.06 44.43
N ASP A 96 73.97 11.77 45.43
CA ASP A 96 72.54 11.76 45.77
C ASP A 96 71.69 12.34 44.63
N GLU A 97 72.08 13.47 44.06
CA GLU A 97 71.43 14.04 42.87
C GLU A 97 71.43 13.07 41.70
N ASN A 98 72.56 12.40 41.42
CA ASN A 98 72.67 11.42 40.34
C ASN A 98 71.73 10.23 40.57
N TYR A 99 71.61 9.77 41.83
CA TYR A 99 70.68 8.72 42.19
C TYR A 99 69.22 9.12 41.96
N GLN A 100 68.82 10.33 42.39
CA GLN A 100 67.46 10.83 42.17
C GLN A 100 67.14 11.02 40.68
N LEU A 101 68.10 11.52 39.90
CA LEU A 101 67.95 11.65 38.45
C LEU A 101 67.79 10.29 37.77
N ARG A 102 68.60 9.29 38.14
CA ARG A 102 68.48 7.92 37.62
C ARG A 102 67.12 7.31 37.93
N LYS A 103 66.64 7.48 39.16
CA LYS A 103 65.33 6.99 39.57
C LYS A 103 64.20 7.65 38.78
N SER A 104 64.22 8.98 38.68
CA SER A 104 63.24 9.75 37.90
C SER A 104 63.24 9.37 36.42
N LEU A 105 64.43 9.13 35.84
CA LEU A 105 64.57 8.68 34.46
C LEU A 105 63.98 7.29 34.25
N GLN A 106 64.19 6.38 35.19
CA GLN A 106 63.64 5.03 35.13
C GLN A 106 62.11 5.04 35.23
N ASP A 107 61.55 5.81 36.16
CA ASP A 107 60.10 5.98 36.29
C ASP A 107 59.50 6.60 35.01
N ALA A 108 60.16 7.61 34.44
CA ALA A 108 59.73 8.20 33.16
C ALA A 108 59.77 7.19 32.01
N HIS A 109 60.79 6.34 31.95
CA HIS A 109 60.92 5.30 30.92
C HIS A 109 59.82 4.23 31.03
N GLU A 110 59.48 3.81 32.25
CA GLU A 110 58.39 2.88 32.50
C GLU A 110 57.04 3.47 32.06
N ASN A 111 56.77 4.73 32.41
CA ASN A 111 55.57 5.45 31.96
C ASN A 111 55.47 5.55 30.43
N ILE A 112 56.59 5.82 29.74
CA ILE A 112 56.62 5.86 28.26
C ILE A 112 56.29 4.49 27.69
N THR A 113 56.89 3.43 28.23
CA THR A 113 56.67 2.05 27.77
C THR A 113 55.20 1.62 27.95
N GLU A 114 54.60 1.95 29.09
CA GLU A 114 53.17 1.69 29.34
C GLU A 114 52.28 2.48 28.37
N SER A 115 52.61 3.74 28.10
CA SER A 115 51.89 4.58 27.14
C SER A 115 51.97 4.03 25.71
N GLU A 116 53.14 3.54 25.28
CA GLU A 116 53.33 2.90 23.97
C GLU A 116 52.48 1.63 23.84
N LEU A 117 52.46 0.78 24.88
CA LEU A 117 51.60 -0.41 24.91
C LEU A 117 50.10 -0.05 24.86
N ALA A 118 49.70 1.02 25.56
CA ALA A 118 48.33 1.51 25.53
C ALA A 118 47.94 2.05 24.14
N TYR A 119 48.85 2.79 23.49
CA TYR A 119 48.69 3.29 22.14
C TYR A 119 48.52 2.16 21.12
N ASP A 120 49.35 1.12 21.18
CA ASP A 120 49.24 -0.04 20.29
C ASP A 120 47.92 -0.80 20.48
N ARG A 121 47.44 -0.96 21.72
CA ARG A 121 46.13 -1.53 22.01
C ARG A 121 45.00 -0.69 21.41
N LEU A 122 45.06 0.63 21.55
CA LEU A 122 44.06 1.54 20.97
C LEU A 122 44.08 1.48 19.44
N LYS A 123 45.26 1.48 18.83
CA LYS A 123 45.44 1.34 17.39
C LYS A 123 44.83 0.04 16.85
N GLN A 124 45.02 -1.08 17.56
CA GLN A 124 44.37 -2.35 17.21
C GLN A 124 42.84 -2.27 17.32
N LYS A 125 42.31 -1.67 18.40
CA LYS A 125 40.86 -1.48 18.58
C LYS A 125 40.24 -0.64 17.46
N ILE A 126 40.90 0.46 17.07
CA ILE A 126 40.45 1.31 15.96
C ILE A 126 40.38 0.51 14.66
N ARG A 127 41.43 -0.27 14.35
CA ARG A 127 41.46 -1.11 13.14
C ARG A 127 40.33 -2.14 13.11
N ILE A 128 40.01 -2.75 14.25
CA ILE A 128 38.88 -3.70 14.37
C ILE A 128 37.56 -2.96 14.14
N LEU A 129 37.36 -1.79 14.74
CA LEU A 129 36.15 -0.99 14.57
C LEU A 129 35.93 -0.57 13.12
N GLU A 130 36.97 -0.14 12.42
CA GLU A 130 36.92 0.21 11.00
C GLU A 130 36.44 -0.97 10.13
N LEU A 131 36.99 -2.16 10.37
CA LEU A 131 36.58 -3.38 9.66
C LEU A 131 35.13 -3.76 9.94
N ILE A 132 34.69 -3.67 11.19
CA ILE A 132 33.29 -3.93 11.58
C ILE A 132 32.36 -2.92 10.89
N HIS A 133 32.72 -1.64 10.87
CA HIS A 133 31.93 -0.61 10.23
C HIS A 133 31.77 -0.86 8.71
N ILE A 134 32.85 -1.22 8.02
CA ILE A 134 32.82 -1.57 6.60
C ILE A 134 31.94 -2.79 6.36
N ALA A 135 32.09 -3.85 7.16
CA ALA A 135 31.29 -5.07 7.04
C ALA A 135 29.79 -4.80 7.26
N TRP A 136 29.45 -4.02 8.29
CA TRP A 136 28.07 -3.61 8.56
C TRP A 136 27.47 -2.80 7.41
N ARG A 137 28.23 -1.82 6.88
CA ARG A 137 27.79 -1.02 5.73
C ARG A 137 27.56 -1.89 4.49
N ALA A 138 28.46 -2.82 4.21
CA ALA A 138 28.32 -3.75 3.09
C ALA A 138 27.10 -4.67 3.25
N HIS A 139 26.84 -5.15 4.46
CA HIS A 139 25.65 -5.95 4.77
C HIS A 139 24.36 -5.17 4.49
N ASN A 140 24.25 -3.96 5.02
CA ASN A 140 23.05 -3.14 4.85
C ASN A 140 22.80 -2.74 3.40
N LEU A 141 23.86 -2.45 2.64
CA LEU A 141 23.74 -2.17 1.20
C LEU A 141 23.20 -3.38 0.44
N ARG A 142 23.68 -4.59 0.74
CA ARG A 142 23.15 -5.82 0.12
C ARG A 142 21.68 -6.06 0.48
N GLN A 143 21.32 -5.86 1.74
CA GLN A 143 19.92 -6.02 2.17
C GLN A 143 18.99 -5.03 1.48
N ALA A 144 19.41 -3.76 1.35
CA ALA A 144 18.63 -2.77 0.61
C ALA A 144 18.46 -3.14 -0.88
N GLN A 145 19.50 -3.68 -1.52
CA GLN A 145 19.42 -4.16 -2.90
C GLN A 145 18.47 -5.35 -3.06
N ILE A 146 18.52 -6.32 -2.15
CA ILE A 146 17.62 -7.48 -2.17
C ILE A 146 16.17 -7.01 -2.06
N LEU A 147 15.89 -6.12 -1.10
CA LEU A 147 14.54 -5.61 -0.88
C LEU A 147 14.02 -4.82 -2.11
N ASP A 148 14.87 -4.04 -2.76
CA ASP A 148 14.50 -3.32 -3.99
C ASP A 148 14.17 -4.29 -5.14
N ILE A 149 14.97 -5.35 -5.31
CA ILE A 149 14.72 -6.39 -6.31
C ILE A 149 13.38 -7.11 -6.02
N GLU A 150 13.17 -7.56 -4.79
CA GLU A 150 11.94 -8.24 -4.37
C GLU A 150 10.71 -7.36 -4.61
N PHE A 151 10.80 -6.09 -4.22
CA PHE A 151 9.73 -5.12 -4.40
C PHE A 151 9.44 -4.86 -5.88
N ASN A 152 10.46 -4.70 -6.71
CA ASN A 152 10.29 -4.50 -8.15
C ASN A 152 9.72 -5.75 -8.85
N THR A 153 10.12 -6.95 -8.42
CA THR A 153 9.53 -8.21 -8.91
C THR A 153 8.05 -8.32 -8.52
N ALA A 154 7.70 -8.05 -7.24
CA ALA A 154 6.32 -8.07 -6.78
C ALA A 154 5.45 -7.03 -7.52
N ARG A 155 5.97 -5.81 -7.70
CA ARG A 155 5.31 -4.75 -8.47
C ARG A 155 5.05 -5.17 -9.92
N THR A 156 6.03 -5.80 -10.56
CA THR A 156 5.90 -6.27 -11.95
C THR A 156 4.88 -7.41 -12.06
N ALA A 157 4.90 -8.37 -11.13
CA ALA A 157 3.91 -9.45 -11.07
C ALA A 157 2.49 -8.91 -10.88
N TRP A 158 2.31 -7.93 -10.01
CA TRP A 158 1.02 -7.28 -9.79
C TRP A 158 0.50 -6.55 -11.04
N ARG A 159 1.37 -5.81 -11.76
CA ARG A 159 1.00 -5.18 -13.04
C ARG A 159 0.56 -6.22 -14.07
N ASN A 160 1.34 -7.28 -14.25
CA ASN A 160 1.00 -8.37 -15.16
C ASN A 160 -0.35 -9.02 -14.80
N GLN A 161 -0.66 -9.14 -13.51
CA GLN A 161 -1.95 -9.67 -13.07
C GLN A 161 -3.11 -8.75 -13.41
N ILE A 162 -2.93 -7.42 -13.26
CA ILE A 162 -3.93 -6.44 -13.68
C ILE A 162 -4.20 -6.54 -15.17
N ASP A 163 -3.15 -6.59 -15.99
CA ASP A 163 -3.30 -6.67 -17.45
C ASP A 163 -4.03 -7.95 -17.87
N ARG A 164 -3.73 -9.08 -17.24
CA ARG A 164 -4.47 -10.35 -17.42
C ARG A 164 -5.94 -10.20 -17.03
N ASN A 165 -6.22 -9.61 -15.88
CA ASN A 165 -7.60 -9.42 -15.41
C ASN A 165 -8.39 -8.49 -16.36
N GLN A 166 -7.75 -7.46 -16.91
CA GLN A 166 -8.35 -6.59 -17.91
C GLN A 166 -8.69 -7.35 -19.19
N ASN A 167 -7.78 -8.17 -19.69
CA ASN A 167 -8.02 -8.99 -20.88
C ASN A 167 -9.19 -9.98 -20.66
N ILE A 168 -9.18 -10.72 -19.54
CA ILE A 168 -10.29 -11.63 -19.17
C ILE A 168 -11.62 -10.87 -19.10
N THR A 169 -11.62 -9.65 -18.54
CA THR A 169 -12.82 -8.82 -18.47
C THR A 169 -13.34 -8.46 -19.86
N GLN A 170 -12.46 -8.11 -20.80
CA GLN A 170 -12.82 -7.82 -22.18
C GLN A 170 -13.38 -9.05 -22.89
N GLU A 171 -12.74 -10.21 -22.74
CA GLU A 171 -13.23 -11.48 -23.31
C GLU A 171 -14.62 -11.84 -22.78
N LEU A 172 -14.85 -11.72 -21.47
CA LEU A 172 -16.16 -11.96 -20.86
C LEU A 172 -17.24 -11.03 -21.41
N GLN A 173 -16.91 -9.75 -21.67
CA GLN A 173 -17.84 -8.83 -22.32
C GLN A 173 -18.15 -9.25 -23.75
N ASN A 174 -17.15 -9.71 -24.50
CA ASN A 174 -17.32 -10.22 -25.86
C ASN A 174 -18.22 -11.46 -25.88
N TYR A 175 -18.00 -12.43 -25.00
CA TYR A 175 -18.86 -13.60 -24.86
C TYR A 175 -20.31 -13.22 -24.51
N ARG A 176 -20.51 -12.27 -23.59
CA ARG A 176 -21.86 -11.77 -23.27
C ARG A 176 -22.53 -11.10 -24.47
N ARG A 177 -21.79 -10.34 -25.28
CA ARG A 177 -22.31 -9.72 -26.50
C ARG A 177 -22.68 -10.78 -27.54
N HIS A 178 -21.81 -11.77 -27.74
CA HIS A 178 -22.06 -12.88 -28.65
C HIS A 178 -23.30 -13.69 -28.23
N GLY A 179 -23.45 -14.00 -26.94
CA GLY A 179 -24.63 -14.68 -26.41
C GLY A 179 -25.93 -13.90 -26.65
N ARG A 180 -25.92 -12.56 -26.50
CA ARG A 180 -27.08 -11.72 -26.86
C ARG A 180 -27.40 -11.79 -28.36
N ASN A 181 -26.38 -11.77 -29.21
CA ASN A 181 -26.59 -11.88 -30.66
C ASN A 181 -27.22 -13.23 -31.03
N LEU A 182 -26.69 -14.34 -30.49
CA LEU A 182 -27.26 -15.66 -30.72
C LEU A 182 -28.72 -15.76 -30.23
N GLN A 183 -29.05 -15.12 -29.11
CA GLN A 183 -30.42 -15.07 -28.62
C GLN A 183 -31.34 -14.29 -29.58
N ASN A 184 -30.87 -13.18 -30.12
CA ASN A 184 -31.61 -12.41 -31.12
C ASN A 184 -31.80 -13.22 -32.41
N ASP A 185 -30.77 -13.91 -32.88
CA ASP A 185 -30.83 -14.77 -34.06
C ASP A 185 -31.82 -15.92 -33.85
N LYS A 186 -31.82 -16.53 -32.65
CA LYS A 186 -32.79 -17.57 -32.28
C LYS A 186 -34.23 -17.05 -32.39
N VAL A 187 -34.53 -15.89 -31.79
CA VAL A 187 -35.87 -15.28 -31.86
C VAL A 187 -36.27 -15.00 -33.31
N LEU A 188 -35.34 -14.52 -34.14
CA LEU A 188 -35.59 -14.26 -35.55
C LEU A 188 -35.89 -15.56 -36.32
N ILE A 189 -35.12 -16.62 -36.10
CA ILE A 189 -35.32 -17.92 -36.72
C ILE A 189 -36.66 -18.53 -36.30
N GLU A 190 -37.01 -18.46 -35.02
CA GLU A 190 -38.32 -18.93 -34.50
C GLU A 190 -39.47 -18.19 -35.18
N PHE A 191 -39.38 -16.86 -35.30
CA PHE A 191 -40.36 -16.05 -36.02
C PHE A 191 -40.54 -16.48 -37.49
N TRP A 192 -39.44 -16.71 -38.22
CA TRP A 192 -39.52 -17.15 -39.62
C TRP A 192 -40.07 -18.57 -39.74
N ARG A 193 -39.66 -19.48 -38.85
CA ARG A 193 -40.17 -20.85 -38.78
C ARG A 193 -41.68 -20.86 -38.63
N ASP A 194 -42.23 -20.09 -37.69
CA ASP A 194 -43.67 -20.03 -37.44
C ASP A 194 -44.43 -19.51 -38.65
N ARG A 195 -43.91 -18.49 -39.35
CA ARG A 195 -44.52 -17.99 -40.58
C ARG A 195 -44.53 -19.03 -41.70
N ILE A 196 -43.44 -19.79 -41.85
CA ILE A 196 -43.36 -20.85 -42.85
C ILE A 196 -44.37 -21.95 -42.53
N ILE A 197 -44.45 -22.38 -41.27
CA ILE A 197 -45.42 -23.38 -40.80
C ILE A 197 -46.84 -22.90 -41.06
N LEU A 198 -47.17 -21.65 -40.71
CA LEU A 198 -48.49 -21.06 -40.95
C LEU A 198 -48.85 -21.04 -42.44
N ARG A 199 -47.90 -20.69 -43.31
CA ARG A 199 -48.12 -20.68 -44.76
C ARG A 199 -48.35 -22.11 -45.29
N TYR A 200 -47.54 -23.07 -44.82
CA TYR A 200 -47.67 -24.46 -45.19
C TYR A 200 -49.03 -25.06 -44.75
N GLU A 201 -49.43 -24.85 -43.51
CA GLU A 201 -50.71 -25.33 -42.99
C GLU A 201 -51.91 -24.71 -43.73
N LYS A 202 -51.85 -23.41 -44.06
CA LYS A 202 -52.87 -22.77 -44.93
C LYS A 202 -52.95 -23.43 -46.30
N TRP A 203 -51.82 -23.66 -46.96
CA TRP A 203 -51.79 -24.30 -48.27
C TRP A 203 -52.31 -25.75 -48.22
N LYS A 204 -51.87 -26.52 -47.23
CA LYS A 204 -52.30 -27.90 -46.98
C LYS A 204 -53.81 -27.98 -46.76
N ASN A 205 -54.37 -27.08 -45.94
CA ASN A 205 -55.81 -26.99 -45.71
C ASN A 205 -56.58 -26.61 -46.97
N LYS A 206 -56.07 -25.69 -47.80
CA LYS A 206 -56.67 -25.36 -49.10
C LYS A 206 -56.72 -26.59 -50.02
N THR A 207 -55.64 -27.38 -50.08
CA THR A 207 -55.58 -28.61 -50.87
C THR A 207 -56.55 -29.67 -50.33
N LYS A 208 -56.61 -29.87 -49.01
CA LYS A 208 -57.57 -30.79 -48.37
C LYS A 208 -59.02 -30.39 -48.66
N ASN A 209 -59.35 -29.09 -48.53
CA ASN A 209 -60.69 -28.57 -48.83
C ASN A 209 -61.05 -28.78 -50.30
N LYS A 210 -60.14 -28.50 -51.24
CA LYS A 210 -60.36 -28.78 -52.67
C LYS A 210 -60.62 -30.27 -52.94
N ARG A 211 -59.83 -31.16 -52.33
CA ARG A 211 -60.04 -32.62 -52.43
C ARG A 211 -61.42 -33.03 -51.87
N GLN A 212 -61.82 -32.47 -50.74
CA GLN A 212 -63.13 -32.75 -50.15
C GLN A 212 -64.28 -32.28 -51.04
N ILE A 213 -64.17 -31.08 -51.64
CA ILE A 213 -65.15 -30.56 -52.60
C ILE A 213 -65.26 -31.52 -53.80
N ILE A 214 -64.15 -31.99 -54.34
CA ILE A 214 -64.15 -32.97 -55.45
C ILE A 214 -64.84 -34.28 -55.05
N ILE A 215 -64.56 -34.80 -53.85
CA ILE A 215 -65.22 -36.02 -53.32
C ILE A 215 -66.74 -35.79 -53.22
N ASN A 216 -67.17 -34.67 -52.62
CA ASN A 216 -68.58 -34.33 -52.46
C ASN A 216 -69.28 -34.19 -53.83
N LEU A 217 -68.65 -33.52 -54.80
CA LEU A 217 -69.18 -33.39 -56.16
C LEU A 217 -69.28 -34.74 -56.88
N ARG A 218 -68.27 -35.62 -56.73
CA ARG A 218 -68.33 -36.98 -57.27
C ARG A 218 -69.47 -37.80 -56.66
N GLN A 219 -69.70 -37.68 -55.35
CA GLN A 219 -70.86 -38.30 -54.68
C GLN A 219 -72.18 -37.77 -55.23
N GLN A 220 -72.31 -36.45 -55.44
CA GLN A 220 -73.51 -35.86 -56.05
C GLN A 220 -73.73 -36.34 -57.49
N ILE A 221 -72.69 -36.39 -58.32
CA ILE A 221 -72.77 -36.93 -59.68
C ILE A 221 -73.19 -38.40 -59.64
N PHE A 222 -72.61 -39.21 -58.76
CA PHE A 222 -73.00 -40.62 -58.59
C PHE A 222 -74.46 -40.75 -58.15
N ALA A 223 -74.94 -39.90 -57.23
CA ALA A 223 -76.34 -39.89 -56.80
C ALA A 223 -77.31 -39.47 -57.93
N LEU A 224 -76.89 -38.53 -58.78
CA LEU A 224 -77.65 -38.08 -59.96
C LEU A 224 -77.64 -39.12 -61.10
N GLN A 225 -76.60 -39.94 -61.21
CA GLN A 225 -76.50 -41.02 -62.20
C GLN A 225 -77.28 -42.28 -61.81
N ASN A 226 -77.43 -42.56 -60.50
CA ASN A 226 -78.12 -43.76 -60.00
C ASN A 226 -79.61 -43.53 -59.63
N ASN A 227 -80.13 -42.31 -59.75
CA ASN A 227 -81.56 -42.04 -59.64
C ASN A 227 -82.13 -41.62 -61.00
N PRO A 228 -83.21 -42.23 -61.51
CA PRO A 228 -83.91 -41.68 -62.67
C PRO A 228 -84.42 -40.27 -62.33
N LEU A 229 -84.32 -39.35 -63.30
CA LEU A 229 -84.83 -37.98 -63.26
C LEU A 229 -86.17 -37.88 -62.50
N PRO A 230 -86.32 -36.97 -61.52
CA PRO A 230 -87.61 -36.73 -60.87
C PRO A 230 -88.65 -36.36 -61.93
N ASN A 231 -89.71 -37.16 -61.96
CA ASN A 231 -90.82 -37.15 -62.90
C ASN A 231 -91.35 -35.70 -63.16
N PRO A 232 -91.47 -35.24 -64.42
CA PRO A 232 -91.87 -33.85 -64.77
C PRO A 232 -93.33 -33.47 -64.45
N ILE A 233 -94.09 -34.34 -63.77
CA ILE A 233 -95.50 -34.11 -63.39
C ILE A 233 -95.65 -33.03 -62.29
N ASN A 234 -94.59 -32.73 -61.52
CA ASN A 234 -94.67 -31.85 -60.35
C ASN A 234 -94.43 -30.34 -60.64
N MET A 235 -93.90 -29.97 -61.80
CA MET A 235 -93.64 -28.55 -62.15
C MET A 235 -94.85 -27.82 -62.75
N ALA A 236 -95.81 -28.55 -63.36
CA ALA A 236 -97.03 -27.95 -63.89
C ALA A 236 -97.98 -27.49 -62.75
N GLY A 237 -98.10 -28.27 -61.67
CA GLY A 237 -99.02 -27.97 -60.57
C GLY A 237 -98.69 -26.71 -59.75
N ILE A 238 -97.40 -26.35 -59.61
CA ILE A 238 -97.01 -25.10 -58.90
C ILE A 238 -97.35 -23.87 -59.73
N GLN A 239 -97.17 -23.93 -61.05
CA GLN A 239 -97.43 -22.80 -61.94
C GLN A 239 -98.91 -22.40 -61.91
N ASP A 240 -99.82 -23.38 -61.89
CA ASP A 240 -101.27 -23.15 -61.80
C ASP A 240 -101.70 -22.59 -60.42
N ILE A 241 -101.08 -23.08 -59.33
CA ILE A 241 -101.30 -22.54 -57.97
C ILE A 241 -100.82 -21.09 -57.87
N MET A 242 -99.62 -20.78 -58.37
CA MET A 242 -99.09 -19.42 -58.33
C MET A 242 -99.93 -18.47 -59.19
N THR A 243 -100.40 -18.91 -60.36
CA THR A 243 -101.24 -18.09 -61.24
C THR A 243 -102.58 -17.71 -60.59
N SER A 244 -103.19 -18.62 -59.81
CA SER A 244 -104.45 -18.35 -59.10
C SER A 244 -104.28 -17.54 -57.80
N MET A 245 -103.15 -17.69 -57.10
CA MET A 245 -102.91 -17.00 -55.82
C MET A 245 -102.30 -15.60 -55.97
N VAL A 246 -101.50 -15.34 -57.02
CA VAL A 246 -100.81 -14.03 -57.20
C VAL A 246 -101.76 -12.83 -57.15
N PRO A 247 -102.94 -12.83 -57.80
CA PRO A 247 -103.88 -11.71 -57.70
C PRO A 247 -104.41 -11.48 -56.28
N LEU A 248 -104.67 -12.57 -55.54
CA LEU A 248 -105.17 -12.51 -54.15
C LEU A 248 -104.07 -12.03 -53.20
N LEU A 249 -102.84 -12.50 -53.39
CA LEU A 249 -101.69 -12.02 -52.63
C LEU A 249 -101.44 -10.54 -52.90
N ALA A 250 -101.61 -10.05 -54.14
CA ALA A 250 -101.41 -8.63 -54.47
C ALA A 250 -102.33 -7.68 -53.70
N GLN A 251 -103.54 -8.13 -53.35
CA GLN A 251 -104.49 -7.35 -52.53
C GLN A 251 -104.03 -7.17 -51.08
N ILE A 252 -103.14 -8.04 -50.58
CA ILE A 252 -102.57 -7.91 -49.24
C ILE A 252 -101.36 -6.97 -49.29
N PRO A 253 -101.42 -5.78 -48.66
CA PRO A 253 -100.32 -4.82 -48.66
C PRO A 253 -99.10 -5.39 -47.94
N GLN A 254 -97.91 -4.90 -48.28
CA GLN A 254 -96.66 -5.30 -47.62
C GLN A 254 -96.68 -5.03 -46.11
N TYR A 255 -96.06 -5.91 -45.31
CA TYR A 255 -96.01 -5.74 -43.86
C TYR A 255 -94.92 -4.77 -43.45
N ILE A 256 -95.33 -3.63 -42.89
CA ILE A 256 -94.48 -2.61 -42.29
C ILE A 256 -94.82 -2.39 -40.81
N GLY A 257 -95.56 -3.31 -40.19
CA GLY A 257 -96.00 -3.23 -38.78
C GLY A 257 -97.35 -2.55 -38.58
N GLN A 258 -98.16 -2.45 -39.62
CA GLN A 258 -99.47 -1.78 -39.63
C GLN A 258 -100.51 -2.43 -38.72
N GLU A 259 -100.37 -3.72 -38.39
CA GLU A 259 -101.29 -4.46 -37.53
C GLU A 259 -100.53 -5.57 -36.76
N PRO A 260 -101.11 -6.17 -35.72
CA PRO A 260 -100.47 -7.28 -35.02
C PRO A 260 -100.12 -8.44 -35.97
N PRO A 261 -98.94 -9.08 -35.81
CA PRO A 261 -98.45 -10.15 -36.69
C PRO A 261 -99.46 -11.27 -36.96
N ASP A 262 -100.26 -11.61 -35.97
CA ASP A 262 -101.25 -12.67 -36.04
C ASP A 262 -102.38 -12.36 -37.02
N ASN A 263 -102.88 -11.14 -36.99
CA ASN A 263 -103.96 -10.71 -37.88
C ASN A 263 -103.46 -10.66 -39.33
N TYR A 264 -102.25 -10.12 -39.53
CA TYR A 264 -101.64 -10.04 -40.85
C TYR A 264 -101.33 -11.44 -41.43
N ILE A 265 -100.69 -12.30 -40.65
CA ILE A 265 -100.34 -13.66 -41.10
C ILE A 265 -101.59 -14.47 -41.40
N ASN A 266 -102.66 -14.34 -40.62
CA ASN A 266 -103.92 -15.03 -40.89
C ASN A 266 -104.50 -14.64 -42.26
N LYS A 267 -104.42 -13.37 -42.68
CA LYS A 267 -104.86 -12.94 -44.03
C LYS A 267 -104.06 -13.61 -45.14
N VAL A 268 -102.74 -13.72 -44.98
CA VAL A 268 -101.88 -14.38 -45.98
C VAL A 268 -102.11 -15.90 -45.99
N ILE A 269 -102.25 -16.53 -44.82
CA ILE A 269 -102.57 -17.96 -44.69
C ILE A 269 -103.95 -18.28 -45.28
N GLN A 270 -104.92 -17.37 -45.19
CA GLN A 270 -106.21 -17.55 -45.85
C GLN A 270 -106.07 -17.65 -47.37
N VAL A 271 -105.08 -16.98 -47.99
CA VAL A 271 -104.80 -17.19 -49.41
C VAL A 271 -104.21 -18.58 -49.67
N PHE A 272 -103.49 -19.16 -48.70
CA PHE A 272 -102.93 -20.51 -48.81
C PHE A 272 -104.00 -21.62 -48.81
N SER A 273 -105.21 -21.39 -48.29
CA SER A 273 -106.27 -22.40 -48.37
C SER A 273 -106.71 -22.66 -49.82
N TYR A 274 -106.62 -21.66 -50.71
CA TYR A 274 -106.89 -21.84 -52.14
C TYR A 274 -105.84 -22.75 -52.81
N GLY A 275 -104.55 -22.56 -52.49
CA GLY A 275 -103.48 -23.43 -53.01
C GLY A 275 -103.47 -24.84 -52.40
N THR A 276 -103.88 -24.97 -51.13
CA THR A 276 -103.96 -26.27 -50.44
C THR A 276 -105.11 -27.13 -50.96
N GLY A 277 -106.23 -26.51 -51.38
CA GLY A 277 -107.39 -27.20 -51.95
C GLY A 277 -107.14 -27.93 -53.28
N LEU A 278 -106.01 -27.65 -53.96
CA LEU A 278 -105.62 -28.28 -55.21
C LEU A 278 -104.74 -29.53 -55.05
N GLY A 279 -104.42 -29.93 -53.80
CA GLY A 279 -103.81 -31.23 -53.50
C GLY A 279 -102.38 -31.45 -54.01
N VAL A 280 -101.66 -30.38 -54.39
CA VAL A 280 -100.29 -30.48 -54.92
C VAL A 280 -99.28 -30.58 -53.79
N GLY A 281 -98.60 -31.72 -53.67
CA GLY A 281 -97.63 -32.01 -52.59
C GLY A 281 -96.41 -31.09 -52.54
N THR A 282 -96.13 -30.34 -53.61
CA THR A 282 -95.03 -29.35 -53.68
C THR A 282 -95.42 -27.96 -53.20
N PHE A 283 -96.70 -27.69 -52.87
CA PHE A 283 -97.10 -26.51 -52.09
C PHE A 283 -96.84 -26.74 -50.59
N ASP A 284 -95.58 -27.01 -50.29
CA ASP A 284 -95.08 -27.35 -48.98
C ASP A 284 -94.84 -26.11 -48.09
N ASP A 285 -94.40 -26.35 -46.86
CA ASP A 285 -94.15 -25.28 -45.90
C ASP A 285 -93.01 -24.35 -46.31
N ALA A 286 -92.03 -24.82 -47.10
CA ALA A 286 -90.94 -24.00 -47.58
C ALA A 286 -91.44 -22.95 -48.60
N VAL A 287 -92.33 -23.35 -49.51
CA VAL A 287 -92.98 -22.43 -50.46
C VAL A 287 -93.84 -21.40 -49.71
N LYS A 288 -94.66 -21.84 -48.76
CA LYS A 288 -95.51 -20.96 -47.94
C LYS A 288 -94.70 -19.92 -47.17
N VAL A 289 -93.56 -20.32 -46.62
CA VAL A 289 -92.67 -19.39 -45.90
C VAL A 289 -91.99 -18.40 -46.84
N ASN A 290 -91.60 -18.81 -48.04
CA ASN A 290 -91.02 -17.88 -49.02
C ASN A 290 -92.04 -16.80 -49.44
N ILE A 291 -93.32 -17.17 -49.59
CA ILE A 291 -94.40 -16.20 -49.83
C ILE A 291 -94.58 -15.27 -48.63
N LEU A 292 -94.55 -15.80 -47.40
CA LEU A 292 -94.64 -14.96 -46.19
C LEU A 292 -93.44 -14.00 -46.08
N LYS A 293 -92.22 -14.44 -46.43
CA LYS A 293 -91.02 -13.61 -46.44
C LYS A 293 -91.09 -12.50 -47.48
N SER A 294 -91.61 -12.76 -48.68
CA SER A 294 -91.77 -11.74 -49.73
C SER A 294 -92.81 -10.66 -49.39
N LYS A 295 -93.63 -10.92 -48.36
CA LYS A 295 -94.65 -10.02 -47.82
C LYS A 295 -94.17 -9.16 -46.65
N ILE A 296 -92.90 -9.24 -46.28
CA ILE A 296 -92.29 -8.40 -45.24
C ILE A 296 -91.50 -7.26 -45.87
N SER A 297 -91.68 -6.06 -45.33
CA SER A 297 -91.00 -4.86 -45.78
C SER A 297 -90.63 -3.94 -44.61
N GLY A 298 -90.06 -2.77 -44.94
CA GLY A 298 -89.62 -1.77 -43.97
C GLY A 298 -88.64 -2.31 -42.94
N LYS A 299 -88.81 -1.92 -41.68
CA LYS A 299 -87.91 -2.29 -40.55
C LYS A 299 -87.94 -3.78 -40.16
N TYR A 300 -88.88 -4.55 -40.69
CA TYR A 300 -88.95 -6.00 -40.45
C TYR A 300 -88.18 -6.80 -41.51
N ALA A 301 -87.76 -6.15 -42.61
CA ALA A 301 -86.86 -6.72 -43.61
C ALA A 301 -85.40 -6.32 -43.31
N PRO A 302 -84.41 -7.17 -43.64
CA PRO A 302 -84.54 -8.51 -44.21
C PRO A 302 -84.95 -9.55 -43.15
N VAL A 303 -85.71 -10.58 -43.58
CA VAL A 303 -86.08 -11.70 -42.71
C VAL A 303 -84.86 -12.59 -42.45
N SER A 304 -84.53 -12.82 -41.18
CA SER A 304 -83.42 -13.67 -40.78
C SER A 304 -83.61 -15.12 -41.24
N VAL A 305 -82.51 -15.86 -41.44
CA VAL A 305 -82.59 -17.29 -41.80
C VAL A 305 -83.05 -18.15 -40.61
N GLN A 306 -82.72 -17.73 -39.39
CA GLN A 306 -83.02 -18.43 -38.14
C GLN A 306 -83.62 -17.48 -37.09
N HIS A 307 -84.45 -18.04 -36.21
CA HIS A 307 -84.98 -17.37 -35.02
C HIS A 307 -84.71 -18.28 -33.81
N SER A 308 -83.80 -17.85 -32.92
CA SER A 308 -83.17 -18.69 -31.88
C SER A 308 -82.17 -19.71 -32.46
N ALA A 309 -81.08 -19.98 -31.74
CA ALA A 309 -79.99 -20.83 -32.21
C ALA A 309 -80.51 -22.21 -32.68
N GLY A 310 -80.24 -22.57 -33.93
CA GLY A 310 -80.62 -23.87 -34.51
C GLY A 310 -82.07 -24.00 -34.99
N THR A 311 -82.92 -22.97 -34.88
CA THR A 311 -84.31 -23.02 -35.37
C THR A 311 -84.46 -22.23 -36.66
N ASN A 312 -84.49 -22.93 -37.79
CA ASN A 312 -84.69 -22.34 -39.12
C ASN A 312 -86.11 -21.79 -39.25
N ILE A 313 -86.27 -20.65 -39.93
CA ILE A 313 -87.58 -20.11 -40.29
C ILE A 313 -88.01 -20.77 -41.61
N ASP A 314 -88.50 -22.01 -41.50
CA ASP A 314 -88.83 -22.93 -42.60
C ASP A 314 -90.30 -23.40 -42.61
N THR A 315 -91.08 -23.08 -41.56
CA THR A 315 -92.53 -23.33 -41.51
C THR A 315 -93.31 -22.05 -41.20
N PRO A 316 -94.58 -21.91 -41.67
CA PRO A 316 -95.40 -20.73 -41.37
C PRO A 316 -95.55 -20.44 -39.88
N ALA A 317 -95.58 -21.49 -39.04
CA ALA A 317 -95.63 -21.36 -37.58
C ALA A 317 -94.36 -20.74 -37.00
N ARG A 318 -93.17 -21.17 -37.44
CA ARG A 318 -91.89 -20.58 -37.02
C ARG A 318 -91.73 -19.15 -37.52
N PHE A 319 -92.17 -18.87 -38.74
CA PHE A 319 -92.23 -17.51 -39.27
C PHE A 319 -93.13 -16.61 -38.42
N ARG A 320 -94.30 -17.10 -38.03
CA ARG A 320 -95.22 -16.39 -37.13
C ARG A 320 -94.61 -16.09 -35.77
N ALA A 321 -93.91 -17.06 -35.18
CA ALA A 321 -93.20 -16.86 -33.92
C ALA A 321 -92.10 -15.79 -34.04
N TRP A 322 -91.31 -15.83 -35.11
CA TRP A 322 -90.30 -14.80 -35.39
C TRP A 322 -90.92 -13.41 -35.58
N LEU A 323 -92.00 -13.29 -36.36
CA LEU A 323 -92.63 -11.99 -36.61
C LEU A 323 -93.24 -11.42 -35.33
N ARG A 324 -93.83 -12.25 -34.46
CA ARG A 324 -94.29 -11.85 -33.11
C ARG A 324 -93.16 -11.28 -32.27
N TYR A 325 -92.02 -11.97 -32.23
CA TYR A 325 -90.84 -11.53 -31.50
C TYR A 325 -90.33 -10.19 -32.03
N ARG A 326 -90.14 -10.07 -33.35
CA ARG A 326 -89.67 -8.84 -33.99
C ARG A 326 -90.64 -7.68 -33.85
N TYR A 327 -91.95 -7.95 -33.87
CA TYR A 327 -92.96 -6.94 -33.60
C TYR A 327 -92.91 -6.45 -32.15
N HIS A 328 -92.73 -7.34 -31.19
CA HIS A 328 -92.49 -6.94 -29.80
C HIS A 328 -91.22 -6.10 -29.68
N GLU A 329 -90.09 -6.55 -30.24
CA GLU A 329 -88.81 -5.85 -30.14
C GLU A 329 -88.84 -4.46 -30.80
N LEU A 330 -89.29 -4.37 -32.05
CA LEU A 330 -89.16 -3.17 -32.89
C LEU A 330 -90.37 -2.23 -32.84
N THR A 331 -91.44 -2.61 -32.16
CA THR A 331 -92.71 -1.85 -32.17
C THR A 331 -93.22 -1.62 -30.76
N LEU A 332 -93.38 -2.68 -29.98
CA LEU A 332 -93.85 -2.56 -28.60
C LEU A 332 -92.72 -2.13 -27.66
N GLY A 333 -91.51 -2.66 -27.82
CA GLY A 333 -90.32 -2.28 -27.07
C GLY A 333 -89.95 -0.83 -27.31
N THR A 334 -90.02 -0.35 -28.55
CA THR A 334 -89.80 1.07 -28.86
C THR A 334 -90.89 1.95 -28.24
N ARG A 335 -92.18 1.55 -28.31
CA ARG A 335 -93.27 2.28 -27.64
C ARG A 335 -93.12 2.30 -26.12
N GLN A 336 -92.68 1.20 -25.52
CA GLN A 336 -92.50 1.10 -24.08
C GLN A 336 -91.28 1.89 -23.60
N VAL A 337 -90.20 1.91 -24.39
CA VAL A 337 -89.05 2.79 -24.16
C VAL A 337 -89.45 4.26 -24.32
N SER A 338 -90.23 4.61 -25.35
CA SER A 338 -90.77 5.96 -25.52
C SER A 338 -91.66 6.38 -24.36
N LEU A 339 -92.59 5.52 -23.91
CA LEU A 339 -93.40 5.76 -22.72
C LEU A 339 -92.54 5.91 -21.46
N THR A 340 -91.54 5.05 -21.27
CA THR A 340 -90.65 5.14 -20.10
C THR A 340 -89.86 6.44 -20.12
N LYS A 341 -89.34 6.87 -21.28
CA LYS A 341 -88.70 8.19 -21.44
C LYS A 341 -89.66 9.32 -21.11
N LEU A 342 -90.88 9.28 -21.65
CA LEU A 342 -91.91 10.28 -21.39
C LEU A 342 -92.35 10.33 -19.92
N THR A 343 -92.30 9.20 -19.20
CA THR A 343 -92.60 9.13 -17.76
C THR A 343 -91.43 9.58 -16.88
N GLN A 344 -90.20 9.47 -17.39
CA GLN A 344 -88.97 9.91 -16.70
C GLN A 344 -88.62 11.37 -16.99
N GLU A 345 -89.14 11.93 -18.08
CA GLU A 345 -88.98 13.33 -18.43
C GLU A 345 -89.73 14.20 -17.42
N LYS A 346 -89.01 15.12 -16.78
CA LYS A 346 -89.54 16.03 -15.77
C LYS A 346 -89.35 17.46 -16.22
N PHE A 347 -90.27 18.34 -15.81
CA PHE A 347 -90.12 19.78 -15.98
C PHE A 347 -88.93 20.26 -15.15
N LEU A 348 -87.92 20.85 -15.80
CA LEU A 348 -86.72 21.38 -15.15
C LEU A 348 -86.93 22.85 -14.74
N PRO A 349 -86.19 23.35 -13.74
CA PRO A 349 -86.35 24.74 -13.26
C PRO A 349 -86.05 25.83 -14.29
N THR A 350 -85.36 25.47 -15.39
CA THR A 350 -85.00 26.37 -16.50
C THR A 350 -85.98 26.31 -17.67
N ASP A 351 -86.96 25.42 -17.62
CA ASP A 351 -87.90 25.22 -18.73
C ASP A 351 -89.01 26.27 -18.72
N ILE A 352 -89.41 26.70 -19.92
CA ILE A 352 -90.71 27.36 -20.18
C ILE A 352 -91.65 26.36 -20.88
N SER A 353 -92.95 26.62 -20.84
CA SER A 353 -93.98 25.69 -21.36
C SER A 353 -93.67 25.17 -22.76
N GLU A 354 -93.28 26.08 -23.67
CA GLU A 354 -92.99 25.77 -25.07
C GLU A 354 -91.74 24.89 -25.22
N THR A 355 -90.68 25.17 -24.46
CA THR A 355 -89.44 24.36 -24.48
C THR A 355 -89.60 22.98 -23.86
N TYR A 356 -90.53 22.81 -22.91
CA TYR A 356 -90.83 21.50 -22.35
C TYR A 356 -91.66 20.66 -23.33
N GLU A 357 -92.62 21.28 -24.03
CA GLU A 357 -93.42 20.63 -25.06
C GLU A 357 -92.56 20.15 -26.24
N GLU A 358 -91.55 20.92 -26.67
CA GLU A 358 -90.62 20.47 -27.74
C GLU A 358 -89.75 19.26 -27.35
N ARG A 359 -89.53 19.00 -26.04
CA ARG A 359 -88.72 17.86 -25.59
C ARG A 359 -89.49 16.55 -25.46
N ILE A 360 -90.82 16.62 -25.33
CA ILE A 360 -91.73 15.47 -25.19
C ILE A 360 -92.21 15.03 -26.56
#